data_AF-A0A4D5REM9-F1
#
_entry.id   AF-A0A4D5REM9-F1
#
_cell.length_a   1.000
_cell.length_b   1.000
_cell.length_c   1.000
_cell.angle_alpha   90.00
_cell.angle_beta   90.00
_cell.angle_gamma   90.00
#
_symmetry.space_group_name_H-M   'P 1'
#
loop_
_entity.id
_entity.type
_entity.pdbx_description
1 polymer ?
#
loop_
_entity_poly.entity_id
_entity_poly.type
_entity_poly.pdbx_seq_one_letter_code
_entity_poly.pdbx_strand_id
1 'polypeptide(L)'
;ETSAFSHLSEYGSTYHIQSHAAKQRLAEAAVKIIKNRWRKLETIQNTTRVQDHTLNNGYSPAELLMGRRLRSTIPTAKKMLVPSTPDMTRLRKYEEELRVKQRKAYDRRHRVQDLADIVDGTEVWVVDLERRGTVHRRTSEPRSYIVDTQEGPVRRNRTHLIPCSPSPASPNQSKPSTSVSDDDGSGKGQTRCGDNSHLHSRGGRCLKTPQRYIQ
;
A
#
# COMPACT_ATOMS: atom_id res chain seq x y z
N GLU A 1 -7.96 5.45 -39.79
CA GLU A 1 -6.65 5.57 -39.10
C GLU A 1 -6.73 6.12 -37.66
N THR A 2 -7.87 6.64 -37.21
CA THR A 2 -8.05 7.16 -35.84
C THR A 2 -8.42 6.10 -34.78
N SER A 3 -8.76 4.87 -35.19
CA SER A 3 -9.26 3.81 -34.30
C SER A 3 -8.18 3.15 -33.41
N ALA A 4 -6.90 3.25 -33.76
CA ALA A 4 -5.83 2.60 -33.00
C ALA A 4 -5.42 3.41 -31.75
N PHE A 5 -5.62 4.74 -31.77
CA PHE A 5 -5.21 5.62 -30.68
C PHE A 5 -6.23 5.70 -29.54
N SER A 6 -7.53 5.48 -29.83
CA SER A 6 -8.60 5.42 -28.82
C SER A 6 -8.49 4.20 -27.89
N HIS A 7 -7.92 3.10 -28.36
CA HIS A 7 -7.72 1.89 -27.55
C HIS A 7 -6.58 2.02 -26.51
N LEU A 8 -5.61 2.91 -26.74
CA LEU A 8 -4.48 3.16 -25.84
C LEU A 8 -4.84 4.12 -24.69
N SER A 9 -5.77 5.05 -24.89
CA SER A 9 -6.28 5.90 -23.79
C SER A 9 -7.05 5.08 -22.75
N GLU A 10 -7.70 3.99 -23.16
CA GLU A 10 -8.35 3.04 -22.26
C GLU A 10 -7.36 2.27 -21.37
N TYR A 11 -6.14 2.01 -21.87
CA TYR A 11 -5.11 1.25 -21.16
C TYR A 11 -4.64 1.96 -19.87
N GLY A 12 -4.73 3.28 -19.84
CA GLY A 12 -4.47 4.12 -18.66
C GLY A 12 -5.71 4.60 -17.93
N SER A 13 -6.92 4.39 -18.47
CA SER A 13 -8.16 5.06 -18.03
C SER A 13 -9.17 4.17 -17.29
N THR A 14 -8.94 2.87 -17.14
CA THR A 14 -9.87 2.01 -16.35
C THR A 14 -9.72 2.14 -14.84
N TYR A 15 -9.16 3.25 -14.35
CA TYR A 15 -9.26 3.65 -12.95
C TYR A 15 -9.55 5.15 -12.89
N HIS A 16 -10.79 5.48 -12.55
CA HIS A 16 -11.20 6.84 -12.16
C HIS A 16 -10.52 7.34 -10.86
N ILE A 17 -9.43 6.70 -10.42
CA ILE A 17 -8.70 6.95 -9.18
C ILE A 17 -7.20 6.70 -9.44
N GLN A 18 -6.57 7.56 -10.24
CA GLN A 18 -5.15 7.80 -10.05
C GLN A 18 -5.05 9.19 -9.44
N SER A 19 -4.96 9.25 -8.11
CA SER A 19 -4.63 10.49 -7.43
C SER A 19 -3.40 11.11 -8.08
N HIS A 20 -3.33 12.44 -8.15
CA HIS A 20 -2.22 13.15 -8.78
C HIS A 20 -0.85 12.63 -8.30
N ALA A 21 -0.76 12.30 -7.01
CA ALA A 21 0.42 11.70 -6.38
C ALA A 21 0.83 10.35 -6.98
N ALA A 22 -0.11 9.49 -7.37
CA ALA A 22 0.21 8.21 -8.00
C ALA A 22 0.84 8.40 -9.39
N LYS A 23 0.33 9.35 -10.18
CA LYS A 23 0.90 9.69 -11.50
C LYS A 23 2.31 10.25 -11.37
N GLN A 24 2.52 11.15 -10.40
CA GLN A 24 3.84 11.69 -10.09
C GLN A 24 4.84 10.60 -9.67
N ARG A 25 4.42 9.66 -8.81
CA ARG A 25 5.26 8.52 -8.40
C ARG A 25 5.71 7.67 -9.58
N LEU A 26 4.86 7.45 -10.58
CA LEU A 26 5.25 6.71 -11.80
C LEU A 26 6.30 7.49 -12.61
N ALA A 27 6.12 8.80 -12.78
CA ALA A 27 7.10 9.64 -13.46
C ALA A 27 8.46 9.66 -12.73
N GLU A 28 8.45 9.80 -11.40
CA GLU A 28 9.65 9.72 -10.56
C GLU A 28 10.35 8.36 -10.67
N ALA A 29 9.59 7.26 -10.68
CA ALA A 29 10.12 5.92 -10.87
C ALA A 29 10.81 5.76 -12.23
N ALA A 30 10.21 6.31 -13.31
CA ALA A 30 10.82 6.30 -14.63
C ALA A 30 12.14 7.09 -14.66
N VAL A 31 12.16 8.30 -14.07
CA VAL A 31 13.38 9.11 -13.93
C VAL A 31 14.46 8.35 -13.14
N LYS A 32 14.07 7.66 -12.07
CA LYS A 32 14.98 6.84 -11.27
C LYS A 32 15.59 5.71 -12.10
N ILE A 33 14.81 5.00 -12.92
CA ILE A 33 15.30 3.95 -13.83
C ILE A 33 16.33 4.52 -14.81
N ILE A 34 16.00 5.66 -15.43
CA ILE A 34 16.88 6.34 -16.39
C ILE A 34 18.20 6.74 -15.72
N LYS A 35 18.15 7.44 -14.57
CA LYS A 35 19.35 7.84 -13.81
C LYS A 35 20.20 6.66 -13.36
N ASN A 36 19.56 5.58 -12.88
CA ASN A 36 20.27 4.37 -12.49
C ASN A 36 21.00 3.74 -13.68
N ARG A 37 20.40 3.81 -14.87
CA ARG A 37 20.99 3.32 -16.11
C ARG A 37 22.12 4.23 -16.60
N TRP A 38 21.98 5.54 -16.45
CA TRP A 38 23.04 6.52 -16.77
C TRP A 38 24.31 6.27 -15.97
N ARG A 39 24.18 5.98 -14.66
CA ARG A 39 25.34 5.64 -13.83
C ARG A 39 26.07 4.36 -14.25
N LYS A 40 25.40 3.47 -15.00
CA LYS A 40 25.94 2.17 -15.41
C LYS A 40 26.46 2.16 -16.85
N LEU A 41 26.13 3.17 -17.66
CA LEU A 41 26.44 3.18 -19.09
C LEU A 41 27.26 4.42 -19.42
N GLU A 42 28.31 4.23 -20.22
CA GLU A 42 29.23 5.31 -20.61
C GLU A 42 28.61 6.33 -21.58
N THR A 43 27.52 5.98 -22.28
CA THR A 43 26.92 6.82 -23.32
C THR A 43 25.41 7.02 -23.15
N ILE A 44 24.95 8.27 -23.32
CA ILE A 44 23.54 8.69 -23.21
C ILE A 44 22.64 7.94 -24.22
N GLN A 45 23.14 7.60 -25.40
CA GLN A 45 22.38 6.89 -26.44
C GLN A 45 21.91 5.48 -26.01
N ASN A 46 22.62 4.84 -25.06
CA ASN A 46 22.25 3.50 -24.59
C ASN A 46 21.11 3.52 -23.55
N THR A 47 20.61 4.71 -23.21
CA THR A 47 19.64 4.93 -22.13
C THR A 47 18.20 4.92 -22.66
N THR A 48 17.99 5.33 -23.92
CA THR A 48 16.71 5.24 -24.63
C THR A 48 16.28 3.78 -24.89
N ARG A 49 17.23 2.84 -24.85
CA ARG A 49 17.01 1.39 -24.93
C ARG A 49 16.25 0.81 -23.73
N VAL A 50 15.68 1.63 -22.83
CA VAL A 50 14.75 1.13 -21.79
C VAL A 50 13.46 0.63 -22.44
N GLN A 51 13.08 1.23 -23.56
CA GLN A 51 11.85 0.88 -24.28
C GLN A 51 11.90 -0.47 -25.01
N ASP A 52 13.09 -1.07 -25.14
CA ASP A 52 13.28 -2.34 -25.86
C ASP A 52 13.26 -3.57 -24.95
N HIS A 53 13.29 -3.36 -23.63
CA HIS A 53 13.27 -4.45 -22.66
C HIS A 53 11.87 -5.04 -22.54
N THR A 54 11.78 -6.36 -22.67
CA THR A 54 10.51 -7.06 -22.50
C THR A 54 10.07 -7.02 -21.04
N LEU A 55 8.81 -6.67 -20.83
CA LEU A 55 8.17 -6.71 -19.53
C LEU A 55 7.74 -8.15 -19.19
N ASN A 56 7.23 -8.37 -17.99
CA ASN A 56 6.69 -9.66 -17.57
C ASN A 56 5.54 -10.16 -18.45
N ASN A 57 4.88 -9.29 -19.21
CA ASN A 57 3.81 -9.63 -20.15
C ASN A 57 4.34 -10.11 -21.53
N GLY A 58 5.66 -10.14 -21.72
CA GLY A 58 6.32 -10.56 -22.95
C GLY A 58 6.50 -9.47 -24.00
N TYR A 59 5.91 -8.29 -23.81
CA TYR A 59 6.03 -7.15 -24.71
C TYR A 59 6.98 -6.10 -24.18
N SER A 60 7.69 -5.40 -25.07
CA SER A 60 8.45 -4.21 -24.70
C SER A 60 7.56 -2.96 -24.70
N PRO A 61 7.91 -1.90 -23.93
CA PRO A 61 7.21 -0.63 -23.99
C PRO A 61 7.10 -0.04 -25.41
N ALA A 62 8.14 -0.21 -26.23
CA ALA A 62 8.12 0.21 -27.63
C ALA A 62 7.09 -0.58 -28.46
N GLU A 63 6.94 -1.88 -28.22
CA GLU A 63 5.93 -2.70 -28.89
C GLU A 63 4.51 -2.30 -28.46
N LEU A 64 4.30 -2.00 -27.18
CA LEU A 64 3.00 -1.56 -26.69
C LEU A 64 2.61 -0.17 -27.23
N LEU A 65 3.59 0.72 -27.40
CA LEU A 65 3.36 2.10 -27.85
C LEU A 65 3.27 2.23 -29.38
N MET A 66 4.15 1.53 -30.12
CA MET A 66 4.32 1.68 -31.57
C MET A 66 3.94 0.43 -32.38
N GLY A 67 3.51 -0.65 -31.71
CA GLY A 67 3.21 -1.93 -32.36
C GLY A 67 4.44 -2.64 -32.93
N ARG A 68 5.66 -2.19 -32.67
CA ARG A 68 6.88 -2.75 -33.26
C ARG A 68 8.06 -2.71 -32.31
N ARG A 69 9.03 -3.57 -32.55
CA ARG A 69 10.35 -3.50 -31.90
C ARG A 69 11.22 -2.44 -32.57
N LEU A 70 12.04 -1.74 -31.79
CA LEU A 70 13.06 -0.87 -32.35
C LEU A 70 14.24 -1.68 -32.85
N ARG A 71 15.01 -1.08 -33.78
CA ARG A 71 16.27 -1.66 -34.23
C ARG A 71 17.28 -1.57 -33.09
N SER A 72 17.73 -2.73 -32.62
CA SER A 72 18.74 -2.84 -31.58
C SER A 72 20.02 -3.46 -32.14
N THR A 73 21.11 -3.46 -31.37
CA THR A 73 22.36 -4.15 -31.74
C THR A 73 22.17 -5.65 -31.87
N ILE A 74 21.17 -6.21 -31.17
CA ILE A 74 20.85 -7.63 -31.26
C ILE A 74 20.04 -7.87 -32.54
N PRO A 75 20.43 -8.85 -33.38
CA PRO A 75 19.70 -9.17 -34.60
C PRO A 75 18.24 -9.49 -34.26
N THR A 76 17.35 -8.71 -34.85
CA THR A 76 15.90 -8.82 -34.65
C THR A 76 15.26 -9.19 -35.97
N ALA A 77 14.34 -10.15 -35.96
CA ALA A 77 13.65 -10.59 -37.16
C ALA A 77 12.93 -9.40 -37.83
N LYS A 78 13.07 -9.27 -39.17
CA LYS A 78 12.49 -8.16 -39.94
C LYS A 78 10.97 -8.02 -39.71
N LYS A 79 10.26 -9.14 -39.52
CA LYS A 79 8.83 -9.17 -39.20
C LYS A 79 8.45 -8.42 -37.92
N MET A 80 9.33 -8.36 -36.91
CA MET A 80 9.07 -7.66 -35.65
C MET A 80 9.35 -6.15 -35.73
N LEU A 81 10.02 -5.69 -36.79
CA LEU A 81 10.23 -4.26 -37.04
C LEU A 81 9.02 -3.61 -37.72
N VAL A 82 8.11 -4.41 -38.27
CA VAL A 82 6.87 -3.96 -38.88
C VAL A 82 5.82 -3.79 -37.78
N PRO A 83 5.08 -2.66 -37.75
CA PRO A 83 3.97 -2.48 -36.82
C PRO A 83 2.93 -3.60 -36.93
N SER A 84 2.67 -4.26 -35.81
CA SER A 84 1.58 -5.21 -35.61
C SER A 84 0.89 -4.86 -34.31
N THR A 85 -0.43 -4.81 -34.31
CA THR A 85 -1.19 -4.63 -33.09
C THR A 85 -1.03 -5.87 -32.20
N PRO A 86 -0.65 -5.72 -30.93
CA PRO A 86 -0.62 -6.85 -30.01
C PRO A 86 -2.04 -7.33 -29.71
N ASP A 87 -2.19 -8.59 -29.27
CA ASP A 87 -3.47 -9.11 -28.80
C ASP A 87 -3.85 -8.45 -27.48
N MET A 88 -4.67 -7.40 -27.59
CA MET A 88 -5.11 -6.59 -26.45
C MET A 88 -5.94 -7.38 -25.45
N THR A 89 -6.70 -8.38 -25.90
CA THR A 89 -7.59 -9.15 -25.01
C THR A 89 -6.78 -10.03 -24.08
N ARG A 90 -5.82 -10.78 -24.65
CA ARG A 90 -4.89 -11.61 -23.90
C ARG A 90 -4.00 -10.79 -22.98
N LEU A 91 -3.51 -9.67 -23.48
CA LEU A 91 -2.65 -8.76 -22.72
C LEU A 91 -3.38 -8.19 -21.50
N ARG A 92 -4.62 -7.68 -21.68
CA ARG A 92 -5.46 -7.16 -20.59
C ARG A 92 -5.68 -8.21 -19.51
N LYS A 93 -6.05 -9.43 -19.90
CA LYS A 93 -6.25 -10.55 -18.97
C LYS A 93 -4.99 -10.86 -18.16
N TYR A 94 -3.84 -10.94 -18.83
CA TYR A 94 -2.57 -11.21 -18.17
C TYR A 94 -2.18 -10.11 -17.17
N GLU A 95 -2.35 -8.85 -17.54
CA GLU A 95 -2.07 -7.73 -16.64
C GLU A 95 -3.01 -7.67 -15.45
N GLU A 96 -4.29 -7.98 -15.63
CA GLU A 96 -5.25 -8.04 -14.53
C GLU A 96 -4.87 -9.13 -13.53
N GLU A 97 -4.54 -10.33 -13.99
CA GLU A 97 -4.05 -11.41 -13.15
C GLU A 97 -2.77 -11.00 -12.39
N LEU A 98 -1.84 -10.32 -13.07
CA LEU A 98 -0.62 -9.83 -12.47
C LEU A 98 -0.89 -8.75 -11.40
N ARG A 99 -1.79 -7.80 -11.66
CA ARG A 99 -2.21 -6.77 -10.71
C ARG A 99 -2.87 -7.40 -9.47
N VAL A 100 -3.72 -8.40 -9.64
CA VAL A 100 -4.35 -9.13 -8.52
C VAL A 100 -3.29 -9.85 -7.68
N LYS A 101 -2.31 -10.52 -8.32
CA LYS A 101 -1.20 -11.18 -7.62
C LYS A 101 -0.34 -10.18 -6.84
N GLN A 102 0.01 -9.06 -7.47
CA GLN A 102 0.80 -7.98 -6.85
C GLN A 102 0.06 -7.38 -5.65
N ARG A 103 -1.24 -7.11 -5.79
CA ARG A 103 -2.11 -6.64 -4.68
C ARG A 103 -2.09 -7.63 -3.53
N LYS A 104 -2.40 -8.91 -3.77
CA LYS A 104 -2.40 -9.94 -2.72
C LYS A 104 -1.04 -10.06 -2.00
N ALA A 105 0.06 -10.01 -2.76
CA ALA A 105 1.40 -10.08 -2.19
C ALA A 105 1.73 -8.86 -1.33
N TYR A 106 1.36 -7.66 -1.79
CA TYR A 106 1.51 -6.41 -1.07
C TYR A 106 0.67 -6.42 0.22
N ASP A 107 -0.61 -6.73 0.11
CA ASP A 107 -1.56 -6.75 1.24
C ASP A 107 -1.09 -7.72 2.32
N ARG A 108 -0.65 -8.93 1.93
CA ARG A 108 -0.08 -9.91 2.85
C ARG A 108 1.21 -9.41 3.53
N ARG A 109 2.14 -8.82 2.77
CA ARG A 109 3.41 -8.32 3.31
C ARG A 109 3.21 -7.17 4.29
N HIS A 110 2.27 -6.29 4.00
CA HIS A 110 1.98 -5.09 4.78
C HIS A 110 0.84 -5.28 5.80
N ARG A 111 0.27 -6.49 5.89
CA ARG A 111 -0.89 -6.81 6.75
C ARG A 111 -2.00 -5.78 6.59
N VAL A 112 -2.30 -5.44 5.33
CA VAL A 112 -3.31 -4.44 5.00
C VAL A 112 -4.66 -4.94 5.51
N GLN A 113 -5.33 -4.09 6.26
CA GLN A 113 -6.68 -4.32 6.78
C GLN A 113 -7.58 -3.21 6.26
N ASP A 114 -8.83 -3.55 5.95
CA ASP A 114 -9.83 -2.56 5.62
C ASP A 114 -10.26 -1.85 6.91
N LEU A 115 -10.05 -0.53 6.97
CA LEU A 115 -10.41 0.27 8.12
C LEU A 115 -11.91 0.48 8.15
N ALA A 116 -12.51 0.31 9.33
CA ALA A 116 -13.93 0.50 9.55
C ALA A 116 -14.38 1.91 9.17
N ASP A 117 -15.55 1.96 8.60
CA ASP A 117 -16.19 3.15 8.08
C ASP A 117 -16.53 4.16 9.21
N ILE A 118 -16.18 5.44 9.03
CA ILE A 118 -16.50 6.49 10.01
C ILE A 118 -17.86 7.10 9.65
N VAL A 119 -18.71 7.26 10.67
CA VAL A 119 -20.02 7.89 10.55
C VAL A 119 -19.86 9.40 10.55
N ASP A 120 -20.65 10.08 9.73
CA ASP A 120 -20.69 11.53 9.66
C ASP A 120 -21.07 12.11 11.04
N GLY A 121 -20.45 13.23 11.43
CA GLY A 121 -20.60 13.83 12.76
C GLY A 121 -19.67 13.26 13.85
N THR A 122 -18.87 12.22 13.57
CA THR A 122 -17.92 11.68 14.55
C THR A 122 -16.73 12.62 14.74
N GLU A 123 -16.35 12.88 15.99
CA GLU A 123 -15.11 13.59 16.33
C GLU A 123 -13.91 12.68 16.06
N VAL A 124 -12.96 13.17 15.27
CA VAL A 124 -11.77 12.44 14.84
C VAL A 124 -10.51 13.24 15.15
N TRP A 125 -9.46 12.54 15.55
CA TRP A 125 -8.10 13.06 15.56
C TRP A 125 -7.46 12.90 14.18
N VAL A 126 -7.05 14.01 13.58
CA VAL A 126 -6.33 14.07 12.31
C VAL A 126 -4.84 13.98 12.58
N VAL A 127 -4.22 12.85 12.22
CA VAL A 127 -2.82 12.56 12.56
C VAL A 127 -1.85 13.55 11.93
N ASP A 128 -1.97 13.82 10.62
CA ASP A 128 -1.03 14.70 9.91
C ASP A 128 -1.04 16.15 10.39
N LEU A 129 -2.18 16.61 10.89
CA LEU A 129 -2.38 17.98 11.36
C LEU A 129 -2.27 18.09 12.88
N GLU A 130 -2.17 16.95 13.58
CA GLU A 130 -2.15 16.84 15.04
C GLU A 130 -3.29 17.61 15.73
N ARG A 131 -4.50 17.52 15.15
CA ARG A 131 -5.66 18.31 15.57
C ARG A 131 -6.95 17.50 15.53
N ARG A 132 -7.91 17.95 16.32
CA ARG A 132 -9.29 17.42 16.29
C ARG A 132 -10.11 18.07 15.20
N GLY A 133 -11.00 17.30 14.61
CA GLY A 133 -12.03 17.79 13.71
C GLY A 133 -13.22 16.85 13.69
N THR A 134 -14.31 17.30 13.08
CA THR A 134 -15.54 16.51 12.96
C THR A 134 -15.69 16.04 11.51
N VAL A 135 -15.99 14.76 11.32
CA VAL A 135 -16.24 14.25 9.97
C VAL A 135 -17.51 14.87 9.42
N HIS A 136 -17.41 15.61 8.32
CA HIS A 136 -18.57 16.18 7.64
C HIS A 136 -19.26 15.14 6.77
N ARG A 137 -18.49 14.56 5.83
CA ARG A 137 -18.96 13.53 4.90
C ARG A 137 -17.83 12.78 4.21
N ARG A 138 -18.17 11.64 3.61
CA ARG A 138 -17.31 10.97 2.61
C ARG A 138 -17.28 11.72 1.28
N THR A 139 -16.15 11.63 0.59
CA THR A 139 -16.00 12.10 -0.79
C THR A 139 -16.35 10.99 -1.78
N SER A 140 -16.51 11.33 -3.07
CA SER A 140 -16.74 10.37 -4.15
C SER A 140 -15.58 9.40 -4.34
N GLU A 141 -14.36 9.80 -3.97
CA GLU A 141 -13.20 8.92 -4.02
C GLU A 141 -13.14 7.99 -2.81
N PRO A 142 -12.73 6.72 -3.01
CA PRO A 142 -12.71 5.75 -1.94
C PRO A 142 -11.75 6.18 -0.83
N ARG A 143 -12.12 5.89 0.41
CA ARG A 143 -11.32 6.13 1.63
C ARG A 143 -11.02 7.62 1.91
N SER A 144 -11.66 8.57 1.23
CA SER A 144 -11.49 10.01 1.46
C SER A 144 -12.66 10.61 2.21
N TYR A 145 -12.37 11.48 3.19
CA TYR A 145 -13.34 12.19 4.02
C TYR A 145 -13.05 13.69 4.01
N ILE A 146 -14.11 14.49 4.15
CA ILE A 146 -14.02 15.91 4.46
C ILE A 146 -14.21 16.04 5.97
N VAL A 147 -13.26 16.67 6.63
CA VAL A 147 -13.23 16.89 8.08
C VAL A 147 -13.22 18.39 8.35
N ASP A 148 -14.20 18.84 9.12
CA ASP A 148 -14.28 20.21 9.57
C ASP A 148 -13.34 20.41 10.76
N THR A 149 -12.30 21.21 10.54
CA THR A 149 -11.28 21.56 11.54
C THR A 149 -11.47 23.02 11.94
N GLN A 150 -10.83 23.48 13.02
CA GLN A 150 -10.92 24.88 13.48
C GLN A 150 -10.44 25.90 12.42
N GLU A 151 -9.51 25.51 11.56
CA GLU A 151 -9.01 26.36 10.44
C GLU A 151 -9.81 26.18 9.14
N GLY A 152 -10.83 25.32 9.13
CA GLY A 152 -11.69 25.06 7.98
C GLY A 152 -11.77 23.58 7.56
N PRO A 153 -12.53 23.30 6.49
CA PRO A 153 -12.73 21.96 5.97
C PRO A 153 -11.47 21.44 5.27
N VAL A 154 -11.00 20.27 5.68
CA VAL A 154 -9.83 19.61 5.10
C VAL A 154 -10.21 18.23 4.60
N ARG A 155 -9.71 17.87 3.41
CA ARG A 155 -9.85 16.53 2.86
C ARG A 155 -8.73 15.61 3.35
N ARG A 156 -9.06 14.46 3.95
CA ARG A 156 -8.09 13.48 4.46
C ARG A 156 -8.48 12.03 4.17
N ASN A 157 -7.47 11.16 4.12
CA ASN A 157 -7.66 9.72 3.96
C ASN A 157 -8.10 9.10 5.30
N ARG A 158 -8.92 8.05 5.24
CA ARG A 158 -9.36 7.24 6.39
C ARG A 158 -8.22 6.81 7.31
N THR A 159 -7.04 6.52 6.75
CA THR A 159 -5.85 6.09 7.51
C THR A 159 -5.30 7.17 8.44
N HIS A 160 -5.60 8.44 8.17
CA HIS A 160 -5.11 9.57 8.96
C HIS A 160 -6.16 10.08 9.96
N LEU A 161 -7.32 9.42 10.02
CA LEU A 161 -8.42 9.77 10.92
C LEU A 161 -8.57 8.69 11.99
N ILE A 162 -8.41 9.08 13.25
CA ILE A 162 -8.60 8.21 14.40
C ILE A 162 -9.87 8.68 15.11
N PRO A 163 -10.95 7.88 15.15
CA PRO A 163 -12.13 8.23 15.93
C PRO A 163 -11.76 8.45 17.39
N CYS A 164 -12.14 9.60 17.94
CA CYS A 164 -12.04 9.84 19.37
C CYS A 164 -13.12 8.98 20.02
N SER A 165 -12.75 8.08 20.93
CA SER A 165 -13.74 7.38 21.75
C SER A 165 -14.54 8.44 22.53
N PRO A 166 -15.88 8.38 22.52
CA PRO A 166 -16.65 9.23 23.41
C PRO A 166 -16.22 8.88 24.84
N SER A 167 -15.65 9.86 25.56
CA SER A 167 -15.44 9.73 26.99
C SER A 167 -16.80 9.37 27.59
N PRO A 168 -16.95 8.30 28.38
CA PRO A 168 -18.17 8.12 29.15
C PRO A 168 -18.27 9.34 30.06
N ALA A 169 -19.26 10.20 29.79
CA ALA A 169 -19.61 11.25 30.72
C ALA A 169 -19.99 10.56 32.02
N SER A 170 -19.17 10.71 33.07
CA SER A 170 -19.54 10.29 34.42
C SER A 170 -20.89 10.91 34.77
N PRO A 171 -21.92 10.13 35.13
CA PRO A 171 -23.05 10.69 35.85
C PRO A 171 -22.53 11.04 37.25
N ASN A 172 -22.31 12.33 37.48
CA ASN A 172 -22.27 12.90 38.82
C ASN A 172 -23.59 12.54 39.52
N GLN A 173 -23.54 11.73 40.58
CA GLN A 173 -24.52 11.72 41.66
C GLN A 173 -23.97 11.02 42.92
N SER A 174 -23.64 11.87 43.91
CA SER A 174 -23.76 11.72 45.37
C SER A 174 -23.52 10.35 46.04
N LYS A 175 -22.52 10.31 46.92
CA LYS A 175 -22.41 9.35 48.05
C LYS A 175 -23.67 9.42 48.95
N PRO A 176 -24.04 8.30 49.60
CA PRO A 176 -23.76 8.21 51.04
C PRO A 176 -23.11 6.89 51.47
N SER A 177 -22.36 6.99 52.56
CA SER A 177 -21.66 5.96 53.31
C SER A 177 -22.60 5.01 54.05
N THR A 178 -22.33 3.70 54.02
CA THR A 178 -22.46 2.81 55.20
C THR A 178 -21.53 1.60 55.04
N SER A 179 -21.13 1.03 56.17
CA SER A 179 -19.89 0.31 56.47
C SER A 179 -20.08 -1.20 56.75
N VAL A 180 -18.95 -1.95 56.67
CA VAL A 180 -18.61 -3.30 57.22
C VAL A 180 -19.41 -4.50 56.62
N SER A 181 -18.86 -5.69 56.32
CA SER A 181 -17.73 -6.46 56.89
C SER A 181 -17.07 -7.45 55.91
N ASP A 182 -15.96 -8.00 56.41
CA ASP A 182 -14.97 -8.98 55.93
C ASP A 182 -15.51 -10.27 55.27
N ASP A 183 -14.73 -10.88 54.36
CA ASP A 183 -14.12 -12.23 54.57
C ASP A 183 -13.23 -12.70 53.38
N ASP A 184 -12.19 -13.41 53.80
CA ASP A 184 -11.14 -14.27 53.24
C ASP A 184 -11.06 -14.73 51.75
N GLY A 185 -9.80 -14.96 51.33
CA GLY A 185 -9.44 -16.30 50.84
C GLY A 185 -9.10 -16.56 49.36
N SER A 186 -7.78 -16.64 49.10
CA SER A 186 -7.10 -17.66 48.26
C SER A 186 -6.99 -17.52 46.74
N GLY A 187 -5.74 -17.64 46.26
CA GLY A 187 -5.37 -17.69 44.85
C GLY A 187 -4.92 -19.07 44.36
N LYS A 188 -4.45 -19.12 43.10
CA LYS A 188 -3.52 -20.07 42.42
C LYS A 188 -3.73 -19.92 40.90
N GLY A 189 -2.73 -19.95 40.01
CA GLY A 189 -1.30 -20.14 40.16
C GLY A 189 -0.63 -19.89 38.81
N GLN A 190 0.41 -19.05 38.81
CA GLN A 190 1.37 -18.93 37.71
C GLN A 190 2.33 -20.13 37.79
N THR A 191 2.43 -20.91 36.73
CA THR A 191 3.52 -21.90 36.60
C THR A 191 4.78 -21.15 36.19
N ARG A 192 5.58 -20.76 37.19
CA ARG A 192 6.96 -20.30 36.98
C ARG A 192 7.85 -21.54 36.93
N CYS A 193 8.56 -21.75 35.83
CA CYS A 193 9.72 -22.65 35.82
C CYS A 193 10.84 -21.93 36.56
N GLY A 194 11.23 -22.45 37.73
CA GLY A 194 12.45 -22.07 38.41
C GLY A 194 13.62 -22.69 37.65
N ASP A 195 14.46 -21.83 37.08
CA ASP A 195 15.91 -22.02 36.88
C ASP A 195 16.44 -20.81 36.10
N ASN A 196 17.31 -20.01 36.74
CA ASN A 196 17.86 -18.75 36.20
C ASN A 196 18.88 -18.95 35.04
N SER A 197 18.87 -20.09 34.36
CA SER A 197 19.88 -20.46 33.35
C SER A 197 19.46 -20.25 31.90
N HIS A 198 18.22 -19.84 31.62
CA HIS A 198 17.71 -19.73 30.25
C HIS A 198 17.46 -18.28 29.78
N LEU A 199 17.89 -17.99 28.56
CA LEU A 199 17.55 -16.74 27.85
C LEU A 199 16.05 -16.73 27.51
N HIS A 200 15.37 -15.62 27.82
CA HIS A 200 13.93 -15.44 27.59
C HIS A 200 13.68 -14.47 26.43
N SER A 201 12.66 -14.74 25.61
CA SER A 201 12.15 -13.77 24.64
C SER A 201 11.36 -12.65 25.33
N ARG A 202 11.17 -11.51 24.65
CA ARG A 202 10.34 -10.38 25.15
C ARG A 202 8.89 -10.75 25.51
N GLY A 203 8.40 -11.91 25.04
CA GLY A 203 7.08 -12.45 25.38
C GLY A 203 7.12 -13.58 26.42
N GLY A 204 8.20 -13.71 27.19
CA GLY A 204 8.30 -14.68 28.30
C GLY A 204 8.55 -16.13 27.92
N ARG A 205 8.69 -16.45 26.62
CA ARG A 205 9.03 -17.82 26.18
C ARG A 205 10.53 -18.10 26.34
N CYS A 206 10.83 -19.25 26.95
CA CYS A 206 12.18 -19.79 27.16
C CYS A 206 12.81 -20.23 25.82
N LEU A 207 14.02 -19.72 25.51
CA LEU A 207 14.75 -20.03 24.28
C LEU A 207 15.73 -21.18 24.54
N LYS A 208 15.55 -22.31 23.84
CA LYS A 208 16.56 -23.39 23.80
C LYS A 208 17.61 -23.05 22.75
N THR A 209 18.88 -22.96 23.14
CA THR A 209 19.98 -22.78 22.19
C THR A 209 20.23 -24.09 21.42
N PRO A 210 20.50 -24.02 20.10
CA PRO A 210 20.79 -25.22 19.31
C PRO A 210 22.19 -25.74 19.62
N GLN A 211 22.32 -27.06 19.78
CA GLN A 211 23.59 -27.74 20.02
C GLN A 211 24.42 -27.76 18.74
N ARG A 212 25.59 -27.11 18.75
CA ARG A 212 26.54 -27.14 17.62
C ARG A 212 27.37 -28.43 17.72
N TYR A 213 27.40 -29.21 16.64
CA TYR A 213 28.37 -30.30 16.48
C TYR A 213 29.77 -29.69 16.31
N ILE A 214 30.71 -30.11 17.15
CA ILE A 214 32.14 -29.83 17.00
C ILE A 214 32.71 -30.99 16.18
N GLN A 215 33.37 -30.67 15.05
CA GLN A 215 34.25 -31.59 14.31
C GLN A 215 35.67 -31.42 14.82
#